data_AF-A0A2C9L358-F1
#
_entry.id   AF-A0A2C9L358-F1
#
_cell.length_a   1.000
_cell.length_b   1.000
_cell.length_c   1.000
_cell.angle_alpha   90.00
_cell.angle_beta   90.00
_cell.angle_gamma   90.00
#
_symmetry.space_group_name_H-M   'P 1'
#
loop_
_entity.id
_entity.type
_entity.pdbx_description
1 polymer ?
#
loop_
_entity_poly.entity_id
_entity_poly.type
_entity_poly.pdbx_seq_one_letter_code
_entity_poly.pdbx_strand_id
1 'polypeptide(L)'
;MTYGDLYEQESCTDFLDWVSDQKSGVFREFLQECDNRIVLFNNKTSDKEKQEGQLMKLLNIVKTLKLQNCRYADEHYFTGKTNRDYLTVQAQKDFIEKEAMEGANFINETLKILLGSRGSDRDILLFNDMLNKANHLQKFIKDKDKGTGVLGSVSHYVSSIISSIENELQIYNRITEEKDKFKLKVKLEAAENSLKLQKIREEYEHKIKKDKRLEALKMEKLQDQIKRMEDLKQSWRREMNNLERKHSIERSASNQQYQLLAKQFDEIKSLYEKQSRKERKKNIFTKMFQKSK
;
A
#
# COMPACT_ATOMS: atom_id res chain seq x y z
N MET A 1 -61.01 57.89 28.13
CA MET A 1 -60.60 59.30 27.94
C MET A 1 -59.59 59.65 29.03
N THR A 2 -58.53 60.42 28.74
CA THR A 2 -57.41 60.71 29.67
C THR A 2 -57.58 62.00 30.49
N TYR A 3 -58.60 62.80 30.23
CA TYR A 3 -59.00 64.02 30.97
C TYR A 3 -57.89 65.07 31.20
N GLY A 4 -56.78 65.04 30.45
CA GLY A 4 -55.72 66.04 30.61
C GLY A 4 -56.13 67.44 30.17
N ASP A 5 -57.19 67.56 29.36
CA ASP A 5 -57.86 68.81 29.03
C ASP A 5 -58.54 69.46 30.25
N LEU A 6 -59.20 68.67 31.10
CA LEU A 6 -59.80 69.17 32.34
C LEU A 6 -58.73 69.57 33.35
N TYR A 7 -57.64 68.80 33.45
CA TYR A 7 -56.53 69.14 34.33
C TYR A 7 -55.92 70.50 33.99
N GLU A 8 -55.64 70.77 32.70
CA GLU A 8 -55.10 72.06 32.26
C GLU A 8 -56.09 73.24 32.47
N GLN A 9 -57.39 72.97 32.56
CA GLN A 9 -58.43 73.98 32.79
C GLN A 9 -58.68 74.27 34.28
N GLU A 10 -58.65 73.23 35.12
CA GLU A 10 -59.04 73.30 36.53
C GLU A 10 -57.86 73.45 37.49
N SER A 11 -56.66 72.99 37.11
CA SER A 11 -55.49 72.98 37.99
C SER A 11 -54.51 74.09 37.64
N CYS A 12 -54.08 74.84 38.66
CA CYS A 12 -53.09 75.91 38.53
C CYS A 12 -51.66 75.45 38.92
N THR A 13 -51.49 74.15 39.20
CA THR A 13 -50.24 73.53 39.65
C THR A 13 -49.59 72.72 38.53
N ASP A 14 -48.26 72.63 38.53
CA ASP A 14 -47.56 71.75 37.60
C ASP A 14 -48.00 70.30 37.81
N PHE A 15 -48.06 69.54 36.72
CA PHE A 15 -48.56 68.18 36.74
C PHE A 15 -47.73 67.26 37.64
N LEU A 16 -46.40 67.44 37.68
CA LEU A 16 -45.53 66.61 38.53
C LEU A 16 -45.71 66.94 40.01
N ASP A 17 -46.01 68.18 40.34
CA ASP A 17 -46.32 68.60 41.71
C ASP A 17 -47.66 68.02 42.18
N TRP A 18 -48.69 68.08 41.32
CA TRP A 18 -49.98 67.45 41.61
C TRP A 18 -49.87 65.94 41.83
N VAL A 19 -49.06 65.26 41.01
CA VAL A 19 -48.75 63.83 41.19
C VAL A 19 -48.02 63.58 42.51
N SER A 20 -47.13 64.48 42.92
CA SER A 20 -46.38 64.38 44.17
C SER A 20 -47.25 64.59 45.42
N ASP A 21 -48.30 65.41 45.30
CA ASP A 21 -49.28 65.66 46.35
C ASP A 21 -50.26 64.50 46.56
N GLN A 22 -50.38 63.58 45.60
CA GLN A 22 -51.12 62.32 45.78
C GLN A 22 -50.33 61.34 46.66
N LYS A 23 -50.30 61.61 47.98
CA LYS A 23 -49.45 60.89 48.95
C LYS A 23 -49.93 59.48 49.31
N SER A 24 -51.20 59.12 49.06
CA SER A 24 -51.77 57.84 49.48
C SER A 24 -52.90 57.36 48.57
N GLY A 25 -53.10 56.04 48.50
CA GLY A 25 -54.21 55.39 47.81
C GLY A 25 -53.80 54.67 46.54
N VAL A 26 -54.80 54.05 45.89
CA VAL A 26 -54.63 53.16 44.72
C VAL A 26 -53.83 53.81 43.58
N PHE A 27 -54.00 55.13 43.36
CA PHE A 27 -53.26 55.85 42.33
C PHE A 27 -51.76 55.93 42.61
N ARG A 28 -51.37 56.13 43.87
CA ARG A 28 -49.97 56.18 44.28
C ARG A 28 -49.30 54.81 44.18
N GLU A 29 -50.00 53.76 44.57
CA GLU A 29 -49.55 52.36 44.42
C GLU A 29 -49.32 52.02 42.94
N PHE A 30 -50.28 52.35 42.07
CA PHE A 30 -50.16 52.12 40.63
C PHE A 30 -49.00 52.91 39.99
N LEU A 31 -48.77 54.15 40.43
CA LEU A 31 -47.62 54.93 39.97
C LEU A 31 -46.29 54.31 40.37
N GLN A 32 -46.20 53.75 41.58
CA GLN A 32 -45.02 53.03 42.05
C GLN A 32 -44.78 51.74 41.24
N GLU A 33 -45.82 50.95 40.96
CA GLU A 33 -45.72 49.77 40.08
C GLU A 33 -45.25 50.15 38.66
N CYS A 34 -45.58 51.36 38.22
CA CYS A 34 -45.14 51.91 36.94
C CYS A 34 -43.81 52.67 36.99
N ASP A 35 -43.04 52.61 38.08
CA ASP A 35 -41.79 53.37 38.30
C ASP A 35 -41.93 54.88 38.03
N ASN A 36 -43.07 55.45 38.39
CA ASN A 36 -43.43 56.86 38.14
C ASN A 36 -43.37 57.27 36.65
N ARG A 37 -43.49 56.31 35.72
CA ARG A 37 -43.59 56.59 34.28
C ARG A 37 -44.99 57.13 33.97
N ILE A 38 -45.15 58.46 33.96
CA ILE A 38 -46.43 59.13 33.73
C ILE A 38 -46.32 60.23 32.67
N VAL A 39 -47.37 60.39 31.85
CA VAL A 39 -47.50 61.49 30.87
C VAL A 39 -48.92 62.02 30.90
N LEU A 40 -49.06 63.34 31.01
CA LEU A 40 -50.34 64.02 30.83
C LEU A 40 -50.61 64.27 29.35
N PHE A 41 -51.77 63.83 28.86
CA PHE A 41 -52.23 64.04 27.49
C PHE A 41 -53.50 64.89 27.44
N ASN A 42 -53.41 66.04 26.77
CA ASN A 42 -54.56 66.86 26.42
C ASN A 42 -54.99 66.53 24.99
N ASN A 43 -55.90 65.57 24.84
CA ASN A 43 -56.38 65.11 23.52
C ASN A 43 -57.26 66.15 22.78
N LYS A 44 -57.60 67.28 23.41
CA LYS A 44 -58.41 68.34 22.81
C LYS A 44 -57.59 69.57 22.37
N THR A 45 -56.30 69.60 22.71
CA THR A 45 -55.45 70.74 22.32
C THR A 45 -55.29 70.80 20.80
N SER A 46 -55.48 71.98 20.22
CA SER A 46 -55.20 72.25 18.79
C SER A 46 -53.79 72.86 18.58
N ASP A 47 -53.07 73.10 19.68
CA ASP A 47 -51.71 73.63 19.68
C ASP A 47 -50.72 72.52 19.30
N LYS A 48 -50.07 72.69 18.14
CA LYS A 48 -49.11 71.73 17.60
C LYS A 48 -47.87 71.56 18.46
N GLU A 49 -47.39 72.62 19.12
CA GLU A 49 -46.19 72.52 19.97
C GLU A 49 -46.49 71.70 21.22
N LYS A 50 -47.69 71.88 21.79
CA LYS A 50 -48.16 71.05 22.91
C LYS A 50 -48.37 69.60 22.51
N GLN A 51 -48.95 69.34 21.33
CA GLN A 51 -49.11 67.98 20.80
C GLN A 51 -47.75 67.29 20.63
N GLU A 52 -46.80 67.94 19.98
CA GLU A 52 -45.46 67.41 19.75
C GLU A 52 -44.72 67.21 21.08
N GLY A 53 -44.83 68.16 22.01
CA GLY A 53 -44.24 68.05 23.34
C GLY A 53 -44.77 66.86 24.14
N GLN A 54 -46.07 66.60 24.11
CA GLN A 54 -46.69 65.44 24.77
C GLN A 54 -46.25 64.12 24.11
N LEU A 55 -46.21 64.07 22.79
CA LEU A 55 -45.74 62.91 22.03
C LEU A 55 -44.27 62.61 22.32
N MET A 56 -43.40 63.63 22.33
CA MET A 56 -41.98 63.48 22.61
C MET A 56 -41.72 63.01 24.04
N LYS A 57 -42.49 63.48 25.03
CA LYS A 57 -42.45 62.95 26.40
C LYS A 57 -42.77 61.45 26.44
N LEU A 58 -43.83 61.01 25.76
CA LEU A 58 -44.19 59.58 25.66
C LEU A 58 -43.09 58.76 24.97
N LEU A 59 -42.60 59.21 23.82
CA LEU A 59 -41.56 58.50 23.07
C LEU A 59 -40.25 58.38 23.86
N ASN A 60 -39.89 59.40 24.65
CA ASN A 60 -38.72 59.34 25.53
C ASN A 60 -38.88 58.26 26.61
N ILE A 61 -40.04 58.16 27.26
CA ILE A 61 -40.31 57.09 28.22
C ILE A 61 -40.21 55.70 27.56
N VAL A 62 -40.81 55.53 26.37
CA VAL A 62 -40.72 54.27 25.61
C VAL A 62 -39.28 53.93 25.21
N LYS A 63 -38.46 54.93 24.85
CA LYS A 63 -37.03 54.72 24.56
C LYS A 63 -36.27 54.26 25.81
N THR A 64 -36.52 54.87 26.96
CA THR A 64 -35.91 54.47 28.23
C THR A 64 -36.29 53.03 28.61
N LEU A 65 -37.53 52.62 28.37
CA LEU A 65 -37.98 51.23 28.56
C LEU A 65 -37.25 50.23 27.64
N LYS A 66 -36.97 50.62 26.38
CA LYS A 66 -36.18 49.78 25.45
C LYS A 66 -34.73 49.62 25.91
N LEU A 67 -34.13 50.63 26.52
CA LEU A 67 -32.76 50.56 27.06
C LEU A 67 -32.66 49.59 28.25
N GLN A 68 -33.76 49.35 28.95
CA GLN A 68 -33.89 48.34 30.01
C GLN A 68 -34.16 46.92 29.45
N ASN A 69 -34.14 46.76 28.12
CA ASN A 69 -34.05 45.51 27.39
C ASN A 69 -35.20 44.48 27.55
N CYS A 70 -36.43 44.93 27.82
CA CYS A 70 -37.57 44.02 27.98
C CYS A 70 -38.71 44.41 27.02
N ARG A 71 -38.79 43.78 25.85
CA ARG A 71 -40.10 43.62 25.21
C ARG A 71 -40.91 42.68 26.10
N TYR A 72 -42.16 43.02 26.38
CA TYR A 72 -43.04 42.11 27.09
C TYR A 72 -43.10 40.77 26.34
N ALA A 73 -42.75 39.69 27.03
CA ALA A 73 -42.80 38.33 26.53
C ALA A 73 -43.24 37.44 27.69
N ASP A 74 -44.39 36.80 27.52
CA ASP A 74 -44.88 35.77 28.42
C ASP A 74 -44.93 34.42 27.69
N GLU A 75 -45.40 33.38 28.37
CA GLU A 75 -45.56 32.05 27.79
C GLU A 75 -46.44 32.05 26.53
N HIS A 76 -47.44 32.94 26.45
CA HIS A 76 -48.30 33.06 25.29
C HIS A 76 -47.56 33.66 24.09
N TYR A 77 -46.62 34.60 24.30
CA TYR A 77 -45.75 35.10 23.23
C TYR A 77 -44.86 33.99 22.67
N PHE A 78 -44.26 33.17 23.52
CA PHE A 78 -43.44 32.04 23.07
C PHE A 78 -44.29 30.98 22.34
N THR A 79 -45.45 30.65 22.90
CA THR A 79 -46.40 29.71 22.28
C THR A 79 -46.87 30.22 20.93
N GLY A 80 -47.21 31.51 20.83
CA GLY A 80 -47.61 32.16 19.58
C GLY A 80 -46.49 32.15 18.55
N LYS A 81 -45.24 32.38 18.96
CA LYS A 81 -44.07 32.27 18.07
C LYS A 81 -43.90 30.84 17.55
N THR A 82 -43.94 29.83 18.43
CA THR A 82 -43.82 28.42 18.05
C THR A 82 -44.94 27.99 17.11
N ASN A 83 -46.20 28.36 17.41
CA ASN A 83 -47.35 28.08 16.55
C ASN A 83 -47.22 28.77 15.19
N ARG A 84 -46.74 30.02 15.15
CA ARG A 84 -46.50 30.73 13.90
C ARG A 84 -45.40 30.04 13.08
N ASP A 85 -44.30 29.66 13.70
CA ASP A 85 -43.21 28.93 13.03
C ASP A 85 -43.71 27.58 12.51
N TYR A 86 -44.48 26.83 13.31
CA TYR A 86 -45.14 25.58 12.92
C TYR A 86 -46.06 25.78 11.69
N LEU A 87 -46.97 26.75 11.73
CA LEU A 87 -47.90 27.02 10.62
C LEU A 87 -47.16 27.46 9.35
N THR A 88 -46.06 28.21 9.50
CA THR A 88 -45.23 28.64 8.37
C THR A 88 -44.54 27.45 7.71
N VAL A 89 -43.94 26.55 8.50
CA VAL A 89 -43.30 25.33 8.00
C VAL A 89 -44.34 24.39 7.40
N GLN A 90 -45.47 24.20 8.07
CA GLN A 90 -46.57 23.37 7.60
C GLN A 90 -47.13 23.85 6.25
N ALA A 91 -47.26 25.16 6.05
CA ALA A 91 -47.71 25.73 4.78
C ALA A 91 -46.70 25.52 3.64
N GLN A 92 -45.41 25.36 3.96
CA GLN A 92 -44.33 25.12 3.00
C GLN A 92 -43.92 23.65 2.90
N LYS A 93 -44.59 22.77 3.64
CA LYS A 93 -44.19 21.37 3.84
C LYS A 93 -43.98 20.66 2.51
N ASP A 94 -44.98 20.64 1.64
CA ASP A 94 -44.95 19.88 0.38
C ASP A 94 -43.80 20.31 -0.53
N PHE A 95 -43.47 21.61 -0.55
CA PHE A 95 -42.35 22.14 -1.33
C PHE A 95 -41.01 21.68 -0.76
N ILE A 96 -40.82 21.84 0.56
CA ILE A 96 -39.57 21.45 1.23
C ILE A 96 -39.37 19.94 1.17
N GLU A 97 -40.43 19.16 1.39
CA GLU A 97 -40.38 17.70 1.30
C GLU A 97 -40.03 17.26 -0.13
N LYS A 98 -40.63 17.87 -1.15
CA LYS A 98 -40.31 17.54 -2.54
C LYS A 98 -38.85 17.82 -2.88
N GLU A 99 -38.36 19.03 -2.61
CA GLU A 99 -36.96 19.42 -2.86
C GLU A 99 -35.99 18.49 -2.12
N ALA A 100 -36.30 18.19 -0.86
CA ALA A 100 -35.46 17.32 -0.05
C ALA A 100 -35.48 15.85 -0.52
N MET A 101 -36.65 15.34 -0.92
CA MET A 101 -36.79 13.98 -1.44
C MET A 101 -36.11 13.83 -2.81
N GLU A 102 -36.16 14.83 -3.67
CA GLU A 102 -35.42 14.84 -4.94
C GLU A 102 -33.91 14.75 -4.69
N GLY A 103 -33.38 15.55 -3.77
CA GLY A 103 -31.96 15.48 -3.37
C GLY A 103 -31.59 14.13 -2.74
N ALA A 104 -32.43 13.61 -1.86
CA ALA A 104 -32.22 12.32 -1.21
C ALA A 104 -32.27 11.15 -2.19
N ASN A 105 -33.20 11.17 -3.14
CA ASN A 105 -33.33 10.16 -4.20
C ASN A 105 -32.10 10.17 -5.11
N PHE A 106 -31.62 11.35 -5.51
CA PHE A 106 -30.39 11.46 -6.31
C PHE A 106 -29.18 10.84 -5.59
N ILE A 107 -29.02 11.10 -4.29
CA ILE A 107 -27.96 10.50 -3.47
C ILE A 107 -28.13 8.98 -3.41
N ASN A 108 -29.35 8.49 -3.19
CA ASN A 108 -29.64 7.06 -3.08
C ASN A 108 -29.43 6.31 -4.42
N GLU A 109 -29.78 6.92 -5.55
CA GLU A 109 -29.50 6.35 -6.88
C GLU A 109 -28.00 6.28 -7.15
N THR A 110 -27.27 7.35 -6.84
CA THR A 110 -25.80 7.39 -6.96
C THR A 110 -25.17 6.32 -6.07
N LEU A 111 -25.67 6.16 -4.84
CA LEU A 111 -25.23 5.12 -3.91
C LEU A 111 -25.43 3.72 -4.49
N LYS A 112 -26.60 3.44 -5.07
CA LYS A 112 -26.88 2.14 -5.72
C LYS A 112 -25.94 1.86 -6.88
N ILE A 113 -25.62 2.86 -7.70
CA ILE A 113 -24.67 2.72 -8.81
C ILE A 113 -23.29 2.36 -8.26
N LEU A 114 -22.83 3.06 -7.22
CA LEU A 114 -21.52 2.83 -6.61
C LEU A 114 -21.41 1.46 -5.95
N LEU A 115 -22.49 0.98 -5.33
CA LEU A 115 -22.56 -0.38 -4.78
C LEU A 115 -22.55 -1.45 -5.89
N GLY A 116 -23.06 -1.14 -7.08
CA GLY A 116 -23.02 -2.02 -8.24
C GLY A 116 -21.64 -2.10 -8.92
N SER A 117 -20.85 -1.03 -8.87
CA SER A 117 -19.48 -1.00 -9.38
C SER A 117 -18.50 -1.62 -8.38
N ARG A 118 -17.69 -2.60 -8.82
CA ARG A 118 -16.72 -3.28 -7.95
C ARG A 118 -15.55 -2.37 -7.56
N GLY A 119 -15.67 -1.73 -6.40
CA GLY A 119 -14.61 -1.35 -5.45
C GLY A 119 -13.29 -0.85 -6.03
N SER A 120 -13.32 0.33 -6.64
CA SER A 120 -12.13 1.11 -6.98
C SER A 120 -11.79 2.12 -5.87
N ASP A 121 -10.52 2.50 -5.74
CA ASP A 121 -10.12 3.53 -4.75
C ASP A 121 -10.78 4.90 -5.02
N ARG A 122 -11.30 5.14 -6.25
CA ARG A 122 -12.07 6.35 -6.57
C ARG A 122 -13.43 6.36 -5.87
N ASP A 123 -13.95 5.20 -5.50
CA ASP A 123 -15.27 5.06 -4.91
C ASP A 123 -15.31 5.69 -3.52
N ILE A 124 -14.19 5.64 -2.76
CA ILE A 124 -14.07 6.29 -1.43
C ILE A 124 -14.25 7.80 -1.52
N LEU A 125 -13.68 8.45 -2.53
CA LEU A 125 -13.85 9.89 -2.73
C LEU A 125 -15.30 10.24 -3.07
N LEU A 126 -15.95 9.40 -3.89
CA LEU A 126 -17.36 9.56 -4.25
C LEU A 126 -18.28 9.35 -3.04
N PHE A 127 -18.02 8.36 -2.17
CA PHE A 127 -18.75 8.16 -0.93
C PHE A 127 -18.63 9.36 0.01
N ASN A 128 -17.44 9.95 0.15
CA ASN A 128 -17.26 11.17 0.95
C ASN A 128 -18.01 12.37 0.36
N ASP A 129 -18.01 12.54 -0.96
CA ASP A 129 -18.81 13.59 -1.63
C ASP A 129 -20.32 13.41 -1.39
N MET A 130 -20.82 12.18 -1.50
CA MET A 130 -22.21 11.86 -1.19
C MET A 130 -22.54 12.11 0.28
N LEU A 131 -21.64 11.75 1.21
CA LEU A 131 -21.82 12.00 2.64
C LEU A 131 -21.91 13.51 2.91
N ASN A 132 -21.04 14.29 2.28
CA ASN A 132 -21.09 15.75 2.37
C ASN A 132 -22.42 16.29 1.85
N LYS A 133 -22.88 15.84 0.68
CA LYS A 133 -24.18 16.24 0.11
C LYS A 133 -25.36 15.87 1.03
N ALA A 134 -25.35 14.66 1.59
CA ALA A 134 -26.39 14.21 2.51
C ALA A 134 -26.40 15.02 3.82
N ASN A 135 -25.23 15.37 4.36
CA ASN A 135 -25.11 16.25 5.53
C ASN A 135 -25.57 17.68 5.25
N HIS A 136 -25.27 18.23 4.07
CA HIS A 136 -25.79 19.53 3.66
C HIS A 136 -27.32 19.51 3.54
N LEU A 137 -27.88 18.44 2.98
CA LEU A 137 -29.31 18.24 2.88
C LEU A 137 -29.97 18.13 4.26
N GLN A 138 -29.37 17.37 5.18
CA GLN A 138 -29.87 17.27 6.56
C GLN A 138 -29.84 18.61 7.28
N LYS A 139 -28.77 19.40 7.09
CA LYS A 139 -28.68 20.76 7.63
C LYS A 139 -29.75 21.67 7.05
N PHE A 140 -29.97 21.64 5.74
CA PHE A 140 -31.04 22.38 5.08
C PHE A 140 -32.41 22.06 5.69
N ILE A 141 -32.72 20.77 5.89
CA ILE A 141 -33.98 20.35 6.51
C ILE A 141 -34.11 20.89 7.95
N LYS A 142 -33.05 20.79 8.77
CA LYS A 142 -33.04 21.31 10.15
C LYS A 142 -33.24 22.83 10.20
N ASP A 143 -32.56 23.57 9.34
CA ASP A 143 -32.66 25.03 9.26
C ASP A 143 -34.08 25.48 8.84
N LYS A 144 -34.74 24.71 7.97
CA LYS A 144 -36.12 24.95 7.54
C LYS A 144 -37.16 24.52 8.57
N ASP A 145 -36.95 23.40 9.27
CA ASP A 145 -37.89 22.86 10.26
C ASP A 145 -38.01 23.74 11.52
N LYS A 146 -36.97 24.50 11.86
CA LYS A 146 -36.91 25.37 13.06
C LYS A 146 -37.26 24.66 14.38
N GLY A 147 -37.14 23.34 14.45
CA GLY A 147 -37.49 22.54 15.62
C GLY A 147 -39.01 22.33 15.79
N THR A 148 -39.80 22.53 14.73
CA THR A 148 -41.25 22.27 14.75
C THR A 148 -41.57 20.78 14.67
N GLY A 149 -40.66 19.97 14.13
CA GLY A 149 -40.83 18.52 13.95
C GLY A 149 -41.71 18.12 12.77
N VAL A 150 -42.21 19.08 11.99
CA VAL A 150 -43.07 18.84 10.82
C VAL A 150 -42.34 18.02 9.76
N LEU A 151 -41.05 18.28 9.57
CA LEU A 151 -40.21 17.61 8.57
C LEU A 151 -39.50 16.36 9.12
N GLY A 152 -40.01 15.80 10.22
CA GLY A 152 -39.40 14.65 10.91
C GLY A 152 -39.25 13.40 10.04
N SER A 153 -40.22 13.11 9.18
CA SER A 153 -40.19 11.97 8.24
C SER A 153 -39.02 12.06 7.24
N VAL A 154 -38.88 13.20 6.58
CA VAL A 154 -37.82 13.43 5.59
C VAL A 154 -36.45 13.53 6.26
N SER A 155 -36.39 14.18 7.43
CA SER A 155 -35.18 14.22 8.25
C SER A 155 -34.71 12.81 8.63
N HIS A 156 -35.63 11.93 9.03
CA HIS A 156 -35.32 10.53 9.32
C HIS A 156 -34.81 9.80 8.09
N TYR A 157 -35.47 9.96 6.94
CA TYR A 157 -35.06 9.34 5.68
C TYR A 157 -33.63 9.74 5.26
N VAL A 158 -33.30 11.04 5.28
CA VAL A 158 -31.95 11.52 4.98
C VAL A 158 -30.94 10.99 6.00
N SER A 159 -31.32 10.90 7.27
CA SER A 159 -30.46 10.31 8.31
C SER A 159 -30.16 8.83 8.05
N SER A 160 -31.15 8.05 7.58
CA SER A 160 -30.94 6.66 7.18
C SER A 160 -29.99 6.52 5.98
N ILE A 161 -30.04 7.47 5.03
CA ILE A 161 -29.10 7.51 3.90
C ILE A 161 -27.68 7.82 4.40
N ILE A 162 -27.52 8.80 5.30
CA ILE A 162 -26.22 9.13 5.91
C ILE A 162 -25.63 7.90 6.60
N SER A 163 -26.41 7.23 7.46
CA SER A 163 -25.93 6.02 8.15
C SER A 163 -25.58 4.89 7.18
N SER A 164 -26.33 4.75 6.08
CA SER A 164 -25.99 3.77 5.02
C SER A 164 -24.64 4.10 4.37
N ILE A 165 -24.39 5.36 4.02
CA ILE A 165 -23.12 5.80 3.42
C ILE A 165 -21.94 5.61 4.39
N GLU A 166 -22.14 5.94 5.67
CA GLU A 166 -21.10 5.78 6.71
C GLU A 166 -20.74 4.31 6.95
N ASN A 167 -21.74 3.42 6.99
CA ASN A 167 -21.51 1.98 7.10
C ASN A 167 -20.69 1.44 5.93
N GLU A 168 -21.01 1.87 4.71
CA GLU A 168 -20.25 1.48 3.51
C GLU A 168 -18.82 2.01 3.54
N LEU A 169 -18.61 3.27 3.91
CA LEU A 169 -17.26 3.82 4.11
C LEU A 169 -16.47 3.02 5.14
N GLN A 170 -17.10 2.58 6.23
CA GLN A 170 -16.44 1.74 7.23
C GLN A 170 -16.04 0.38 6.67
N ILE A 171 -16.90 -0.25 5.86
CA ILE A 171 -16.59 -1.52 5.18
C ILE A 171 -15.41 -1.33 4.23
N TYR A 172 -15.42 -0.27 3.42
CA TYR A 172 -14.32 0.06 2.49
C TYR A 172 -12.98 0.28 3.20
N ASN A 173 -12.97 1.02 4.32
CA ASN A 173 -11.76 1.24 5.10
C ASN A 173 -11.19 -0.09 5.62
N ARG A 174 -12.04 -0.98 6.16
CA ARG A 174 -11.62 -2.32 6.61
C ARG A 174 -11.04 -3.15 5.48
N ILE A 175 -11.68 -3.16 4.30
CA ILE A 175 -11.17 -3.89 3.12
C ILE A 175 -9.80 -3.35 2.70
N THR A 176 -9.62 -2.03 2.73
CA THR A 176 -8.36 -1.38 2.34
C THR A 176 -7.24 -1.73 3.31
N GLU A 177 -7.50 -1.65 4.62
CA GLU A 177 -6.56 -2.06 5.66
C GLU A 177 -6.15 -3.54 5.52
N GLU A 178 -7.11 -4.43 5.28
CA GLU A 178 -6.82 -5.86 5.07
C GLU A 178 -6.02 -6.12 3.78
N LYS A 179 -6.32 -5.41 2.69
CA LYS A 179 -5.52 -5.47 1.45
C LYS A 179 -4.08 -5.06 1.71
N ASP A 180 -3.84 -4.02 2.50
CA ASP A 180 -2.49 -3.54 2.78
C ASP A 180 -1.72 -4.47 3.74
N LYS A 181 -2.39 -5.03 4.75
CA LYS A 181 -1.83 -6.11 5.58
C LYS A 181 -1.44 -7.32 4.72
N PHE A 182 -2.30 -7.72 3.79
CA PHE A 182 -2.03 -8.83 2.88
C PHE A 182 -0.84 -8.53 1.96
N LYS A 183 -0.79 -7.35 1.34
CA LYS A 183 0.36 -6.92 0.52
C LYS A 183 1.66 -6.94 1.32
N LEU A 184 1.64 -6.49 2.58
CA LEU A 184 2.81 -6.53 3.45
C LEU A 184 3.25 -7.96 3.73
N LYS A 185 2.32 -8.86 4.04
CA LYS A 185 2.59 -10.28 4.27
C LYS A 185 3.22 -10.94 3.03
N VAL A 186 2.65 -10.70 1.84
CA VAL A 186 3.20 -11.21 0.57
C VAL A 186 4.61 -10.69 0.32
N LYS A 187 4.89 -9.41 0.60
CA LYS A 187 6.24 -8.85 0.48
C LYS A 187 7.25 -9.51 1.43
N LEU A 188 6.84 -9.77 2.68
CA LEU A 188 7.70 -10.44 3.67
C LEU A 188 7.99 -11.88 3.26
N GLU A 189 6.97 -12.63 2.85
CA GLU A 189 7.14 -14.00 2.36
C GLU A 189 8.01 -14.07 1.10
N ALA A 190 7.85 -13.12 0.18
CA ALA A 190 8.70 -13.01 -1.00
C ALA A 190 10.17 -12.72 -0.64
N ALA A 191 10.42 -11.86 0.34
CA ALA A 191 11.77 -11.57 0.84
C ALA A 191 12.39 -12.80 1.54
N GLU A 192 11.62 -13.50 2.37
CA GLU A 192 12.07 -14.73 3.04
C GLU A 192 12.40 -15.83 2.03
N ASN A 193 11.54 -16.02 1.02
CA ASN A 193 11.77 -16.98 -0.06
C ASN A 193 12.98 -16.61 -0.93
N SER A 194 13.18 -15.31 -1.20
CA SER A 194 14.37 -14.81 -1.90
C SER A 194 15.65 -15.14 -1.14
N LEU A 195 15.65 -14.95 0.19
CA LEU A 195 16.80 -15.28 1.04
C LEU A 195 17.07 -16.79 1.12
N LYS A 196 16.02 -17.63 1.17
CA LYS A 196 16.16 -19.09 1.09
C LYS A 196 16.74 -19.53 -0.25
N LEU A 197 16.26 -18.96 -1.35
CA LEU A 197 16.79 -19.24 -2.69
C LEU A 197 18.26 -18.83 -2.82
N GLN A 198 18.65 -17.71 -2.22
CA GLN A 198 20.04 -17.27 -2.20
C GLN A 198 20.94 -18.27 -1.46
N LYS A 199 20.56 -18.70 -0.24
CA LYS A 199 21.32 -19.70 0.52
C LYS A 199 21.50 -21.00 -0.26
N ILE A 200 20.41 -21.50 -0.88
CA ILE A 200 20.47 -22.70 -1.71
C ILE A 200 21.45 -22.51 -2.87
N ARG A 201 21.43 -21.35 -3.55
CA ARG A 201 22.39 -21.05 -4.62
C ARG A 201 23.83 -21.06 -4.13
N GLU A 202 24.11 -20.43 -2.99
CA GLU A 202 25.45 -20.40 -2.39
C GLU A 202 25.95 -21.80 -2.03
N GLU A 203 25.07 -22.65 -1.48
CA GLU A 203 25.38 -24.06 -1.19
C GLU A 203 25.70 -24.86 -2.46
N TYR A 204 24.89 -24.70 -3.52
CA TYR A 204 25.15 -25.33 -4.81
C TYR A 204 26.46 -24.85 -5.44
N GLU A 205 26.75 -23.56 -5.41
CA GLU A 205 28.02 -23.01 -5.90
C GLU A 205 29.22 -23.56 -5.14
N HIS A 206 29.11 -23.66 -3.81
CA HIS A 206 30.14 -24.25 -2.98
C HIS A 206 30.38 -25.72 -3.32
N LYS A 207 29.29 -26.49 -3.53
CA LYS A 207 29.38 -27.90 -3.96
C LYS A 207 30.04 -28.04 -5.33
N ILE A 208 29.64 -27.23 -6.31
CA ILE A 208 30.26 -27.20 -7.65
C ILE A 208 31.76 -26.88 -7.55
N LYS A 209 32.16 -25.91 -6.72
CA LYS A 209 33.58 -25.58 -6.51
C LYS A 209 34.35 -26.75 -5.90
N LYS A 210 33.76 -27.46 -4.94
CA LYS A 210 34.36 -28.64 -4.31
C LYS A 210 34.53 -29.78 -5.32
N ASP A 211 33.50 -30.04 -6.12
CA ASP A 211 33.51 -31.09 -7.14
C ASP A 211 34.54 -30.78 -8.24
N LYS A 212 34.62 -29.53 -8.71
CA LYS A 212 35.66 -29.08 -9.66
C LYS A 212 37.08 -29.26 -9.10
N ARG A 213 37.31 -28.97 -7.82
CA ARG A 213 38.62 -29.21 -7.17
C ARG A 213 38.95 -30.70 -7.12
N LEU A 214 37.96 -31.53 -6.81
CA LEU A 214 38.14 -32.99 -6.78
C LEU A 214 38.42 -33.56 -8.17
N GLU A 215 37.73 -33.07 -9.20
CA GLU A 215 37.97 -33.44 -10.59
C GLU A 215 39.37 -33.00 -11.05
N ALA A 216 39.79 -31.77 -10.73
CA ALA A 216 41.14 -31.30 -11.04
C ALA A 216 42.21 -32.19 -10.40
N LEU A 217 42.04 -32.59 -9.14
CA LEU A 217 42.95 -33.51 -8.44
C LEU A 217 42.98 -34.90 -9.10
N LYS A 218 41.82 -35.41 -9.55
CA LYS A 218 41.76 -36.67 -10.30
C LYS A 218 42.47 -36.57 -11.64
N MET A 219 42.28 -35.47 -12.35
CA MET A 219 42.94 -35.19 -13.62
C MET A 219 44.47 -35.09 -13.46
N GLU A 220 44.95 -34.43 -12.41
CA GLU A 220 46.38 -34.36 -12.07
C GLU A 220 46.97 -35.74 -11.80
N LYS A 221 46.29 -36.57 -10.98
CA LYS A 221 46.71 -37.96 -10.74
C LYS A 221 46.76 -38.81 -12.02
N LEU A 222 45.79 -38.64 -12.91
CA LEU A 222 45.77 -39.32 -14.21
C LEU A 222 46.92 -38.86 -15.11
N GLN A 223 47.20 -37.56 -15.13
CA GLN A 223 48.35 -37.01 -15.87
C GLN A 223 49.68 -37.56 -15.34
N ASP A 224 49.84 -37.64 -14.01
CA ASP A 224 51.01 -38.25 -13.39
C ASP A 224 51.15 -39.73 -13.74
N GLN A 225 50.06 -40.48 -13.77
CA GLN A 225 50.07 -41.88 -14.20
C GLN A 225 50.46 -42.03 -15.68
N ILE A 226 49.92 -41.19 -16.55
CA ILE A 226 50.28 -41.15 -17.98
C ILE A 226 51.78 -40.87 -18.12
N LYS A 227 52.29 -39.86 -17.42
CA LYS A 227 53.72 -39.51 -17.45
C LYS A 227 54.61 -40.66 -16.97
N ARG A 228 54.26 -41.32 -15.86
CA ARG A 228 54.98 -42.51 -15.38
C ARG A 228 54.96 -43.64 -16.41
N MET A 229 53.83 -43.87 -17.07
CA MET A 229 53.73 -44.87 -18.14
C MET A 229 54.58 -44.50 -19.36
N GLU A 230 54.64 -43.22 -19.72
CA GLU A 230 55.51 -42.72 -20.80
C GLU A 230 56.99 -42.88 -20.46
N ASP A 231 57.40 -42.52 -19.25
CA ASP A 231 58.77 -42.70 -18.75
C ASP A 231 59.16 -44.19 -18.76
N LEU A 232 58.26 -45.07 -18.29
CA LEU A 232 58.47 -46.51 -18.31
C LEU A 232 58.54 -47.06 -19.74
N LYS A 233 57.67 -46.58 -20.64
CA LYS A 233 57.72 -46.95 -22.07
C LYS A 233 59.02 -46.47 -22.70
N GLN A 234 59.54 -45.32 -22.30
CA GLN A 234 60.80 -44.79 -22.80
C GLN A 234 61.99 -45.57 -22.26
N SER A 235 61.99 -45.95 -20.97
CA SER A 235 63.05 -46.80 -20.39
C SER A 235 63.07 -48.17 -21.07
N TRP A 236 61.92 -48.80 -21.26
CA TRP A 236 61.77 -50.05 -22.02
C TRP A 236 62.29 -49.94 -23.44
N ARG A 237 62.00 -48.84 -24.16
CA ARG A 237 62.57 -48.62 -25.50
C ARG A 237 64.09 -48.50 -25.46
N ARG A 238 64.66 -47.82 -24.47
CA ARG A 238 66.13 -47.72 -24.32
C ARG A 238 66.74 -49.07 -24.02
N GLU A 239 66.11 -49.87 -23.16
CA GLU A 239 66.56 -51.21 -22.80
C GLU A 239 66.48 -52.16 -23.99
N MET A 240 65.38 -52.14 -24.75
CA MET A 240 65.25 -52.91 -25.99
C MET A 240 66.31 -52.52 -27.02
N ASN A 241 66.56 -51.22 -27.23
CA ASN A 241 67.63 -50.78 -28.13
C ASN A 241 69.02 -51.25 -27.65
N ASN A 242 69.27 -51.27 -26.33
CA ASN A 242 70.51 -51.78 -25.75
C ASN A 242 70.67 -53.29 -25.95
N LEU A 243 69.58 -54.06 -25.75
CA LEU A 243 69.55 -55.50 -26.00
C LEU A 243 69.76 -55.81 -27.49
N GLU A 244 69.11 -55.07 -28.38
CA GLU A 244 69.33 -55.20 -29.83
C GLU A 244 70.78 -54.91 -30.22
N ARG A 245 71.38 -53.86 -29.65
CA ARG A 245 72.81 -53.56 -29.85
C ARG A 245 73.69 -54.70 -29.35
N LYS A 246 73.45 -55.23 -28.14
CA LYS A 246 74.18 -56.38 -27.60
C LYS A 246 74.05 -57.61 -28.49
N HIS A 247 72.83 -57.95 -28.88
CA HIS A 247 72.58 -59.07 -29.81
C HIS A 247 73.20 -58.84 -31.19
N SER A 248 73.25 -57.61 -31.70
CA SER A 248 73.92 -57.29 -32.95
C SER A 248 75.43 -57.51 -32.85
N ILE A 249 76.04 -57.08 -31.74
CA ILE A 249 77.45 -57.32 -31.45
C ILE A 249 77.72 -58.82 -31.33
N GLU A 250 76.92 -59.55 -30.54
CA GLU A 250 77.03 -61.01 -30.40
C GLU A 250 76.86 -61.75 -31.73
N ARG A 251 75.86 -61.38 -32.55
CA ARG A 251 75.69 -61.95 -33.89
C ARG A 251 76.89 -61.66 -34.77
N SER A 252 77.46 -60.46 -34.71
CA SER A 252 78.66 -60.11 -35.47
C SER A 252 79.87 -60.93 -35.01
N ALA A 253 80.06 -61.11 -33.71
CA ALA A 253 81.15 -61.90 -33.12
C ALA A 253 80.99 -63.40 -33.43
N SER A 254 79.76 -63.93 -33.33
CA SER A 254 79.45 -65.31 -33.69
C SER A 254 79.65 -65.55 -35.18
N ASN A 255 79.20 -64.63 -36.04
CA ASN A 255 79.47 -64.70 -37.49
C ASN A 255 80.97 -64.64 -37.80
N GLN A 256 81.74 -63.81 -37.10
CA GLN A 256 83.20 -63.80 -37.24
C GLN A 256 83.83 -65.14 -36.82
N GLN A 257 83.36 -65.75 -35.72
CA GLN A 257 83.77 -67.09 -35.33
C GLN A 257 83.40 -68.14 -36.38
N TYR A 258 82.18 -68.11 -36.92
CA TYR A 258 81.75 -69.01 -37.99
C TYR A 258 82.61 -68.85 -39.25
N GLN A 259 82.97 -67.61 -39.63
CA GLN A 259 83.89 -67.37 -40.74
C GLN A 259 85.29 -67.91 -40.47
N LEU A 260 85.79 -67.82 -39.23
CA LEU A 260 87.07 -68.38 -38.83
C LEU A 260 87.05 -69.91 -38.90
N LEU A 261 85.98 -70.53 -38.37
CA LEU A 261 85.77 -71.97 -38.42
C LEU A 261 85.65 -72.46 -39.86
N ALA A 262 84.93 -71.72 -40.71
CA ALA A 262 84.78 -72.04 -42.13
C ALA A 262 86.15 -72.02 -42.85
N LYS A 263 86.99 -71.02 -42.59
CA LYS A 263 88.37 -70.97 -43.11
C LYS A 263 89.21 -72.16 -42.63
N GLN A 264 89.14 -72.52 -41.35
CA GLN A 264 89.81 -73.71 -40.82
C GLN A 264 89.30 -74.99 -41.47
N PHE A 265 87.99 -75.09 -41.72
CA PHE A 265 87.38 -76.23 -42.38
C PHE A 265 87.85 -76.35 -43.83
N ASP A 266 87.96 -75.24 -44.55
CA ASP A 266 88.51 -75.21 -45.91
C ASP A 266 90.01 -75.59 -45.94
N GLU A 267 90.79 -75.17 -44.95
CA GLU A 267 92.20 -75.60 -44.79
C GLU A 267 92.31 -77.11 -44.55
N ILE A 268 91.51 -77.65 -43.62
CA ILE A 268 91.42 -79.09 -43.32
C ILE A 268 91.00 -79.88 -44.57
N LYS A 269 90.00 -79.37 -45.30
CA LYS A 269 89.53 -80.00 -46.55
C LYS A 269 90.63 -80.03 -47.61
N SER A 270 91.40 -78.94 -47.76
CA SER A 270 92.53 -78.89 -48.68
C SER A 270 93.65 -79.88 -48.31
N LEU A 271 93.88 -80.08 -47.01
CA LEU A 271 94.85 -81.05 -46.48
C LEU A 271 94.38 -82.48 -46.74
N TYR A 272 93.10 -82.76 -46.50
CA TYR A 272 92.50 -84.07 -46.73
C TYR A 272 92.51 -84.46 -48.22
N GLU A 273 92.21 -83.51 -49.12
CA GLU A 273 92.30 -83.74 -50.57
C GLU A 273 93.75 -84.00 -51.04
N LYS A 274 94.74 -83.33 -50.45
CA LYS A 274 96.16 -83.62 -50.69
C LYS A 274 96.57 -85.02 -50.19
N GLN A 275 96.00 -85.47 -49.07
CA GLN A 275 96.25 -86.81 -48.51
C GLN A 275 95.58 -87.92 -49.34
N SER A 276 94.33 -87.72 -49.75
CA SER A 276 93.59 -88.69 -50.59
C SER A 276 94.23 -88.85 -51.99
N ARG A 277 94.81 -87.77 -52.55
CA ARG A 277 95.63 -87.87 -53.78
C ARG A 277 96.93 -88.67 -53.59
N LYS A 278 97.53 -88.68 -52.40
CA LYS A 278 98.69 -89.52 -52.07
C LYS A 278 98.31 -91.00 -51.89
N GLU A 279 97.16 -91.28 -51.27
CA GLU A 279 96.70 -92.67 -51.06
C GLU A 279 96.21 -93.35 -52.34
N ARG A 280 95.54 -92.62 -53.25
CA ARG A 280 95.16 -93.16 -54.57
C ARG A 280 96.37 -93.56 -55.43
N LYS A 281 97.50 -92.84 -55.31
CA LYS A 281 98.76 -93.22 -55.98
C LYS A 281 99.42 -94.47 -55.37
N LYS A 282 99.24 -94.72 -54.07
CA LYS A 282 99.74 -95.93 -53.38
C LYS A 282 98.95 -97.19 -53.71
N ASN A 283 97.61 -97.11 -53.76
CA ASN A 283 96.76 -98.28 -53.98
C ASN A 283 96.76 -98.84 -55.43
N ILE A 284 97.19 -98.05 -56.41
CA ILE A 284 97.43 -98.55 -57.78
C ILE A 284 98.68 -99.43 -57.83
N PHE A 285 99.69 -99.16 -57.00
CA PHE A 285 100.92 -99.96 -56.96
C PHE A 285 100.74 -101.33 -56.28
N THR A 286 99.89 -101.42 -55.25
CA THR A 286 99.74 -102.66 -54.47
C THR A 286 98.94 -103.75 -55.21
N LYS A 287 98.04 -103.38 -56.14
CA LYS A 287 97.23 -104.35 -56.90
C LYS A 287 98.00 -105.08 -58.02
N MET A 288 99.23 -104.68 -58.34
CA MET A 288 100.01 -105.31 -59.42
C MET A 288 100.84 -106.55 -59.03
N PHE A 289 101.03 -106.87 -57.73
CA PHE A 289 102.08 -107.82 -57.32
C PHE A 289 101.70 -109.05 -56.47
N GLN A 290 100.42 -109.41 -56.33
CA GLN A 290 100.03 -110.67 -55.65
C GLN A 290 99.06 -111.52 -56.48
N LYS A 291 99.56 -112.02 -57.62
CA LYS A 291 99.11 -113.25 -58.29
C LYS A 291 100.37 -114.07 -58.59
N SER A 292 100.85 -114.86 -57.64
CA SER A 292 101.82 -115.95 -57.85
C SER A 292 102.02 -116.72 -56.54
N LYS A 293 101.62 -118.00 -56.57
CA LYS A 293 101.63 -119.03 -55.52
C LYS A 293 100.44 -119.04 -54.57
#